data_AF-A0A414FWW0-F1
#
_entry.id   AF-A0A414FWW0-F1
#
_cell.length_a   1.000
_cell.length_b   1.000
_cell.length_c   1.000
_cell.angle_alpha   90.00
_cell.angle_beta   90.00
_cell.angle_gamma   90.00
#
_symmetry.space_group_name_H-M   'P 1'
#
loop_
_entity.id
_entity.type
_entity.pdbx_description
1 polymer ?
#
loop_
_entity_poly.entity_id
_entity_poly.type
_entity_poly.pdbx_seq_one_letter_code
_entity_poly.pdbx_strand_id
1 'polypeptide(L)'
;MDRFKLEIFKKESEKDFTFYKTLSMEESSSFLNELSVQFHVQCENFNILQNIGEPREDMNAASDEFQVERLFTKTNHLDEIAVVWNFENRIDVFSYDDFCKYFSYIWYPVVDDILVTDMKYDFIFFIRHDGIIFDIYR
;
A
#
# COMPACT_ATOMS: atom_id res chain seq x y z
N MET A 1 -2.26 -10.08 -4.33
CA MET A 1 -3.32 -9.24 -4.91
C MET A 1 -4.51 -10.13 -5.22
N ASP A 2 -5.74 -9.65 -5.02
CA ASP A 2 -6.92 -10.52 -5.15
C ASP A 2 -7.27 -10.83 -6.61
N ARG A 3 -7.77 -12.06 -6.83
CA ARG A 3 -7.99 -12.61 -8.18
C ARG A 3 -8.92 -11.75 -9.04
N PHE A 4 -9.99 -11.21 -8.47
CA PHE A 4 -10.95 -10.40 -9.23
C PHE A 4 -10.29 -9.13 -9.82
N LYS A 5 -9.33 -8.52 -9.12
CA LYS A 5 -8.60 -7.34 -9.61
C LYS A 5 -7.74 -7.69 -10.82
N LEU A 6 -7.08 -8.84 -10.77
CA LEU A 6 -6.29 -9.38 -11.90
C LEU A 6 -7.19 -9.67 -13.10
N GLU A 7 -8.40 -10.18 -12.87
CA GLU A 7 -9.39 -10.46 -13.93
C GLU A 7 -9.93 -9.17 -14.58
N ILE A 8 -10.20 -8.13 -13.78
CA ILE A 8 -10.59 -6.81 -14.31
C ILE A 8 -9.47 -6.23 -15.17
N PHE A 9 -8.24 -6.18 -14.66
CA PHE A 9 -7.09 -5.67 -15.41
C PHE A 9 -6.94 -6.42 -16.75
N LYS A 10 -6.97 -7.76 -16.71
CA LYS A 10 -6.84 -8.58 -17.92
C LYS A 10 -7.91 -8.28 -18.95
N LYS A 11 -9.15 -8.06 -18.51
CA LYS A 11 -10.27 -7.73 -19.40
C LYS A 11 -10.10 -6.37 -20.07
N GLU A 12 -9.57 -5.38 -19.35
CA GLU A 12 -9.45 -4.00 -19.84
C GLU A 12 -8.16 -3.74 -20.61
N SER A 13 -7.07 -4.39 -20.23
CA SER A 13 -5.74 -4.19 -20.82
C SER A 13 -5.33 -5.26 -21.83
N GLU A 14 -6.11 -6.35 -21.94
CA GLU A 14 -5.79 -7.56 -22.71
C GLU A 14 -4.45 -8.21 -22.34
N LYS A 15 -3.96 -8.01 -21.11
CA LYS A 15 -2.66 -8.49 -20.62
C LYS A 15 -2.78 -9.07 -19.22
N ASP A 16 -1.90 -10.01 -18.88
CA ASP A 16 -1.78 -10.47 -17.50
C ASP A 16 -1.04 -9.43 -16.65
N PHE A 17 -1.47 -9.26 -15.40
CA PHE A 17 -0.82 -8.38 -14.45
C PHE A 17 0.36 -9.12 -13.79
N THR A 18 1.58 -8.83 -14.23
CA THR A 18 2.80 -9.52 -13.75
C THR A 18 3.80 -8.56 -13.09
N PHE A 19 3.33 -7.38 -12.67
CA PHE A 19 4.16 -6.28 -12.19
C PHE A 19 4.38 -6.27 -10.67
N TYR A 20 4.32 -7.45 -10.04
CA TYR A 20 4.48 -7.59 -8.60
C TYR A 20 5.04 -8.95 -8.20
N LYS A 21 5.67 -8.99 -7.02
CA LYS A 21 6.06 -10.21 -6.32
C LYS A 21 5.27 -10.30 -5.03
N THR A 22 4.62 -11.44 -4.79
CA THR A 22 4.06 -11.75 -3.47
C THR A 22 5.15 -12.35 -2.58
N LEU A 23 5.33 -11.79 -1.38
CA LEU A 23 6.20 -12.39 -0.37
C LEU A 23 5.57 -13.67 0.19
N SER A 24 6.39 -14.64 0.56
CA SER A 24 5.93 -15.79 1.33
C SER A 24 5.39 -15.36 2.71
N MET A 25 4.68 -16.27 3.37
CA MET A 25 4.11 -16.00 4.70
C MET A 25 5.22 -15.71 5.74
N GLU A 26 6.35 -16.39 5.64
CA GLU A 26 7.51 -16.19 6.53
C GLU A 26 8.20 -14.85 6.25
N GLU A 27 8.43 -14.50 4.97
CA GLU A 27 8.96 -13.20 4.58
C GLU A 27 8.02 -12.06 5.02
N SER A 28 6.70 -12.21 4.82
CA SER A 28 5.70 -11.21 5.20
C SER A 28 5.67 -11.00 6.72
N SER A 29 5.71 -12.09 7.49
CA SER A 29 5.72 -12.01 8.96
C SER A 29 6.99 -11.34 9.48
N SER A 30 8.14 -11.66 8.88
CA SER A 30 9.43 -11.07 9.27
C SER A 30 9.48 -9.58 8.93
N PHE A 31 9.03 -9.20 7.73
CA PHE A 31 8.92 -7.82 7.28
C PHE A 31 8.03 -6.99 8.21
N LEU A 32 6.84 -7.48 8.55
CA LEU A 32 5.93 -6.77 9.43
C LEU A 32 6.48 -6.63 10.85
N ASN A 33 7.14 -7.65 11.37
CA ASN A 33 7.77 -7.57 12.68
C ASN A 33 8.87 -6.48 12.70
N GLU A 34 9.71 -6.43 11.68
CA GLU A 34 10.74 -5.38 11.55
C GLU A 34 10.13 -3.99 11.42
N LEU A 35 9.14 -3.83 10.54
CA LEU A 35 8.41 -2.57 10.36
C LEU A 35 7.78 -2.10 11.68
N SER A 36 7.10 -3.01 12.39
CA SER A 36 6.46 -2.72 13.67
C SER A 36 7.46 -2.29 14.74
N VAL A 37 8.67 -2.87 14.76
CA VAL A 37 9.75 -2.44 15.65
C VAL A 37 10.25 -1.05 15.29
N GLN A 38 10.45 -0.74 14.00
CA GLN A 38 10.97 0.57 13.55
C GLN A 38 10.03 1.72 13.87
N PHE A 39 8.72 1.50 13.76
CA PHE A 39 7.69 2.51 14.02
C PHE A 39 7.10 2.44 15.43
N HIS A 40 7.58 1.50 16.27
CA HIS A 40 7.06 1.27 17.62
C HIS A 40 5.53 1.07 17.66
N VAL A 41 4.96 0.43 16.63
CA VAL A 41 3.51 0.20 16.47
C VAL A 41 3.24 -1.15 15.82
N GLN A 42 2.15 -1.82 16.18
CA GLN A 42 1.68 -3.05 15.53
C GLN A 42 1.12 -2.74 14.13
N CYS A 43 1.97 -2.78 13.10
CA CYS A 43 1.63 -2.44 11.72
C CYS A 43 0.66 -3.41 11.06
N GLU A 44 0.52 -4.63 11.59
CA GLU A 44 -0.49 -5.59 11.19
C GLU A 44 -1.91 -5.22 11.67
N ASN A 45 -2.04 -4.28 12.61
CA ASN A 45 -3.33 -3.90 13.18
C ASN A 45 -3.78 -2.52 12.66
N PHE A 46 -4.56 -2.53 11.60
CA PHE A 46 -4.97 -1.31 10.91
C PHE A 46 -5.87 -0.40 11.77
N ASN A 47 -6.58 -0.95 12.75
CA ASN A 47 -7.33 -0.13 13.72
C ASN A 47 -6.39 0.72 14.58
N ILE A 48 -5.20 0.20 14.94
CA ILE A 48 -4.22 0.98 15.69
C ILE A 48 -3.67 2.09 14.79
N LEU A 49 -3.29 1.76 13.55
CA LEU A 49 -2.78 2.74 12.58
C LEU A 49 -3.76 3.88 12.34
N GLN A 50 -5.05 3.58 12.18
CA GLN A 50 -6.09 4.60 12.02
C GLN A 50 -6.19 5.54 13.23
N ASN A 51 -5.95 5.04 14.44
CA ASN A 51 -6.07 5.84 15.67
C ASN A 51 -4.84 6.72 15.93
N ILE A 52 -3.65 6.31 15.48
CA ILE A 52 -2.40 7.04 15.72
C ILE A 52 -1.98 7.91 14.54
N GLY A 53 -2.46 7.59 13.33
CA GLY A 53 -2.06 8.26 12.12
C GLY A 53 -2.59 9.68 12.03
N GLU A 54 -1.83 10.54 11.36
CA GLU A 54 -2.26 11.89 11.02
C GLU A 54 -2.96 11.87 9.65
N PRO A 55 -4.25 12.20 9.55
CA PRO A 55 -4.95 12.21 8.28
C PRO A 55 -4.45 13.33 7.37
N ARG A 56 -4.29 13.04 6.07
CA ARG A 56 -4.01 14.05 5.05
C ARG A 56 -5.30 14.71 4.58
N GLU A 57 -5.54 15.93 5.04
CA GLU A 57 -6.74 16.70 4.71
C GLU A 57 -6.76 17.23 3.26
N ASP A 58 -5.60 17.32 2.60
CA ASP A 58 -5.48 17.87 1.24
C ASP A 58 -5.56 16.82 0.12
N MET A 59 -5.78 15.54 0.49
CA MET A 59 -5.74 14.41 -0.43
C MET A 59 -6.81 13.37 -0.09
N ASN A 60 -7.36 12.72 -1.10
CA ASN A 60 -8.22 11.56 -0.93
C ASN A 60 -7.95 10.58 -2.07
N ALA A 61 -7.61 9.33 -1.76
CA ALA A 61 -7.26 8.31 -2.74
C ALA A 61 -8.44 7.87 -3.62
N ALA A 62 -9.68 8.06 -3.15
CA ALA A 62 -10.90 7.78 -3.92
C ALA A 62 -11.27 8.93 -4.88
N SER A 63 -10.54 10.05 -4.87
CA SER A 63 -10.77 11.15 -5.82
C SER A 63 -10.27 10.78 -7.21
N ASP A 64 -11.05 11.08 -8.26
CA ASP A 64 -10.66 10.89 -9.66
C ASP A 64 -9.41 11.71 -10.05
N GLU A 65 -9.13 12.80 -9.33
CA GLU A 65 -7.95 13.66 -9.54
C GLU A 65 -6.73 13.21 -8.73
N PHE A 66 -6.85 12.14 -7.94
CA PHE A 66 -5.75 11.66 -7.10
C PHE A 66 -4.61 11.09 -7.95
N GLN A 67 -3.40 11.52 -7.61
CA GLN A 67 -2.15 11.00 -8.17
C GLN A 67 -1.33 10.46 -7.00
N VAL A 68 -1.10 9.14 -6.97
CA VAL A 68 -0.44 8.47 -5.84
C VAL A 68 1.01 8.92 -5.68
N GLU A 69 1.64 9.38 -6.76
CA GLU A 69 2.97 9.99 -6.78
C GLU A 69 3.08 11.15 -5.78
N ARG A 70 1.98 11.87 -5.54
CA ARG A 70 1.94 12.97 -4.57
C ARG A 70 2.22 12.52 -3.14
N LEU A 71 2.00 11.24 -2.80
CA LEU A 71 2.37 10.67 -1.50
C LEU A 71 3.89 10.75 -1.26
N PHE A 72 4.67 10.61 -2.32
CA PHE A 72 6.12 10.40 -2.32
C PHE A 72 6.93 11.68 -2.59
N THR A 73 6.28 12.85 -2.63
CA THR A 73 6.96 14.14 -2.93
C THR A 73 8.09 14.49 -1.96
N LYS A 74 8.05 13.98 -0.74
CA LYS A 74 9.06 14.20 0.31
C LYS A 74 10.01 13.01 0.51
N THR A 75 9.81 11.91 -0.22
CA THR A 75 10.66 10.73 -0.12
C THR A 75 11.80 10.81 -1.13
N ASN A 76 12.93 10.19 -0.82
CA ASN A 76 14.04 10.04 -1.77
C ASN A 76 13.65 9.08 -2.91
N HIS A 77 14.59 8.79 -3.81
CA HIS A 77 14.38 7.80 -4.87
C HIS A 77 13.88 6.46 -4.30
N LEU A 78 12.70 6.04 -4.73
CA LEU A 78 12.07 4.78 -4.35
C LEU A 78 12.22 3.79 -5.50
N ASP A 79 12.80 2.64 -5.20
CA ASP A 79 12.94 1.55 -6.15
C ASP A 79 11.70 0.63 -6.11
N GLU A 80 11.29 0.26 -4.89
CA GLU A 80 10.24 -0.71 -4.63
C GLU A 80 9.27 -0.22 -3.56
N ILE A 81 7.99 -0.57 -3.75
CA ILE A 81 6.89 -0.27 -2.84
C ILE A 81 6.33 -1.60 -2.33
N ALA A 82 6.24 -1.74 -1.01
CA ALA A 82 5.56 -2.84 -0.35
C ALA A 82 4.13 -2.41 0.00
N VAL A 83 3.16 -3.23 -0.41
CA VAL A 83 1.74 -3.10 -0.08
C VAL A 83 1.36 -4.23 0.86
N VAL A 84 1.04 -3.88 2.09
CA VAL A 84 0.51 -4.79 3.10
C VAL A 84 -1.02 -4.76 3.02
N TRP A 85 -1.61 -5.93 2.83
CA TRP A 85 -3.06 -6.11 2.80
C TRP A 85 -3.59 -6.38 4.20
N ASN A 86 -4.75 -5.79 4.54
CA ASN A 86 -5.43 -6.02 5.82
C ASN A 86 -5.75 -7.50 6.07
N PHE A 87 -6.10 -8.24 5.01
CA PHE A 87 -6.41 -9.66 5.10
C PHE A 87 -5.14 -10.52 5.01
N GLU A 88 -4.97 -11.42 5.98
CA GLU A 88 -3.86 -12.38 6.09
C GLU A 88 -2.47 -11.76 6.18
N ASN A 89 -2.35 -10.43 6.35
CA ASN A 89 -1.06 -9.74 6.42
C ASN A 89 -0.16 -10.05 5.21
N ARG A 90 -0.77 -10.36 4.07
CA ARG A 90 -0.07 -10.65 2.82
C ARG A 90 0.66 -9.38 2.36
N ILE A 91 1.84 -9.54 1.80
CA ILE A 91 2.61 -8.42 1.24
C ILE A 91 2.88 -8.67 -0.23
N ASP A 92 2.52 -7.69 -1.05
CA ASP A 92 2.96 -7.63 -2.45
C ASP A 92 3.95 -6.48 -2.63
N VAL A 93 5.02 -6.74 -3.37
CA VAL A 93 6.07 -5.77 -3.68
C VAL A 93 6.01 -5.43 -5.16
N PHE A 94 6.06 -4.14 -5.46
CA PHE A 94 5.98 -3.57 -6.80
C PHE A 94 7.22 -2.70 -7.05
N SER A 95 7.61 -2.53 -8.31
CA SER A 95 8.48 -1.39 -8.64
C SER A 95 7.72 -0.09 -8.36
N TYR A 96 8.42 1.00 -8.01
CA TYR A 96 7.79 2.30 -7.80
C TYR A 96 6.97 2.74 -9.02
N ASP A 97 7.54 2.60 -10.22
CA ASP A 97 6.89 3.01 -11.47
C ASP A 97 5.60 2.20 -11.73
N ASP A 98 5.63 0.88 -11.52
CA ASP A 98 4.45 0.05 -11.72
C ASP A 98 3.39 0.28 -10.63
N PHE A 99 3.80 0.48 -9.38
CA PHE A 99 2.89 0.84 -8.30
C PHE A 99 2.12 2.13 -8.65
N CYS A 100 2.83 3.17 -9.08
CA CYS A 100 2.21 4.45 -9.42
C CYS A 100 1.29 4.31 -10.62
N LYS A 101 1.78 3.68 -11.69
CA LYS A 101 1.05 3.51 -12.94
C LYS A 101 -0.24 2.70 -12.79
N TYR A 102 -0.23 1.67 -11.95
CA TYR A 102 -1.35 0.74 -11.80
C TYR A 102 -2.09 0.86 -10.48
N PHE A 103 -1.89 1.95 -9.73
CA PHE A 103 -2.45 2.13 -8.40
C PHE A 103 -3.96 1.87 -8.34
N SER A 104 -4.73 2.34 -9.32
CA SER A 104 -6.19 2.15 -9.39
C SER A 104 -6.62 0.69 -9.59
N TYR A 105 -5.73 -0.19 -10.07
CA TYR A 105 -5.96 -1.62 -10.11
C TYR A 105 -5.47 -2.31 -8.83
N ILE A 106 -4.50 -1.74 -8.12
CA ILE A 106 -3.95 -2.30 -6.88
C ILE A 106 -4.94 -2.04 -5.74
N TRP A 107 -5.23 -0.77 -5.48
CA TRP A 107 -6.15 -0.33 -4.45
C TRP A 107 -7.54 -0.05 -5.05
N TYR A 108 -8.55 -0.79 -4.61
CA TYR A 108 -9.93 -0.57 -5.02
C TYR A 108 -10.70 0.13 -3.89
N PRO A 109 -11.32 1.31 -4.15
CA PRO A 109 -12.20 1.95 -3.20
C PRO A 109 -13.26 0.98 -2.67
N VAL A 110 -13.65 1.16 -1.40
CA VAL A 110 -14.65 0.37 -0.66
C VAL A 110 -14.21 -1.06 -0.32
N VAL A 111 -13.20 -1.60 -1.00
CA VAL A 111 -12.76 -2.99 -0.82
C VAL A 111 -11.58 -3.10 0.14
N ASP A 112 -10.56 -2.26 -0.04
CA ASP A 112 -9.28 -2.46 0.61
C ASP A 112 -8.91 -1.32 1.54
N ASP A 113 -8.56 -1.69 2.77
CA ASP A 113 -7.58 -0.93 3.52
C ASP A 113 -6.20 -1.52 3.20
N ILE A 114 -5.21 -0.66 2.96
CA ILE A 114 -3.82 -1.06 2.70
C ILE A 114 -2.84 -0.21 3.49
N LEU A 115 -1.70 -0.81 3.84
CA LEU A 115 -0.52 -0.09 4.28
C LEU A 115 0.50 -0.08 3.15
N VAL A 116 1.08 1.08 2.89
CA VAL A 116 2.08 1.32 1.84
C VAL A 116 3.37 1.80 2.51
N THR A 117 4.48 1.12 2.22
CA THR A 117 5.82 1.45 2.71
C THR A 117 6.86 1.11 1.64
N ASP A 118 8.12 1.44 1.87
CA ASP A 118 9.23 0.97 1.04
C ASP A 118 9.98 -0.18 1.73
N MET A 119 10.93 -0.77 1.01
CA MET A 119 11.73 -1.89 1.54
C MET A 119 12.73 -1.47 2.62
N LYS A 120 12.91 -0.16 2.86
CA LYS A 120 13.79 0.40 3.91
C LYS A 120 13.01 0.89 5.13
N TYR A 121 11.68 0.78 5.10
CA TYR A 121 10.78 1.18 6.17
C TYR A 121 10.82 2.70 6.46
N ASP A 122 11.10 3.54 5.48
CA ASP A 122 11.32 4.98 5.64
C ASP A 122 10.04 5.78 5.88
N PHE A 123 8.90 5.26 5.45
CA PHE A 123 7.59 5.86 5.67
C PHE A 123 6.51 4.79 5.81
N ILE A 124 5.37 5.15 6.38
CA ILE A 124 4.15 4.37 6.29
C ILE A 124 3.02 5.31 5.88
N PHE A 125 2.33 4.95 4.80
CA PHE A 125 1.03 5.51 4.46
C PHE A 125 -0.02 4.44 4.67
N PHE A 126 -1.02 4.76 5.50
CA PHE A 126 -2.19 3.91 5.65
C PHE A 126 -3.34 4.48 4.81
N ILE A 127 -3.80 3.73 3.82
CA ILE A 127 -4.86 4.14 2.89
C ILE A 127 -6.10 3.30 3.19
N ARG A 128 -7.16 3.95 3.64
CA ARG A 128 -8.44 3.29 3.93
C ARG A 128 -9.27 3.11 2.68
N HIS A 129 -10.21 2.17 2.73
CA HIS A 129 -11.18 1.88 1.68
C HIS A 129 -12.06 3.08 1.29
N ASP A 130 -12.24 4.08 2.16
CA ASP A 130 -12.96 5.34 1.86
C ASP A 130 -12.05 6.42 1.25
N GLY A 131 -10.79 6.09 0.98
CA GLY A 131 -9.80 6.96 0.36
C GLY A 131 -9.08 7.89 1.33
N ILE A 132 -9.39 7.86 2.63
CA ILE A 132 -8.65 8.64 3.63
C ILE A 132 -7.23 8.06 3.75
N ILE A 133 -6.23 8.93 3.70
CA ILE A 133 -4.81 8.59 3.81
C ILE A 133 -4.30 9.11 5.15
N PHE A 134 -3.55 8.28 5.87
CA PHE A 134 -2.87 8.65 7.11
C PHE A 134 -1.36 8.52 6.95
N ASP A 135 -0.63 9.52 7.44
CA ASP A 135 0.79 9.43 7.67
C ASP A 135 1.04 8.80 9.06
N ILE A 136 1.85 7.75 9.10
CA ILE A 136 2.33 7.18 10.36
C ILE A 136 3.80 7.56 10.53
N TYR A 137 4.11 8.25 11.62
CA TYR A 137 5.46 8.69 11.93
C TYR A 137 6.14 7.72 12.91
N ARG A 138 7.48 7.66 12.83
CA ARG A 138 8.34 6.89 13.75
C ARG A 138 8.42 7.54 15.13
#